data_AF-A0A2T4C4U6-F1
#
_entry.id   AF-A0A2T4C4U6-F1
#
_cell.length_a   1.000
_cell.length_b   1.000
_cell.length_c   1.000
_cell.angle_alpha   90.00
_cell.angle_beta   90.00
_cell.angle_gamma   90.00
#
_symmetry.space_group_name_H-M   'P 1'
#
loop_
_entity.id
_entity.type
_entity.pdbx_description
1 polymer ?
#
loop_
_entity_poly.entity_id
_entity_poly.type
_entity_poly.pdbx_seq_one_letter_code
_entity_poly.pdbx_strand_id
1 'polypeptide(L)' 'MALQSVQVRPHETADVNELETFIESLINQTVPSTFSKVPVFSFKTTEENVKLIKEKFGDHVIIDIVG' A
#
# COMPACT_ATOMS: atom_id res chain seq x y z
N MET A 1 -16.25 -4.76 -8.67
CA MET A 1 -15.57 -3.47 -8.41
C MET A 1 -14.38 -3.34 -9.34
N ALA A 2 -14.09 -2.15 -9.87
CA ALA A 2 -12.94 -1.96 -10.74
C ALA A 2 -11.64 -1.98 -9.91
N LEU A 3 -10.60 -2.63 -10.44
CA LEU A 3 -9.26 -2.56 -9.87
C LEU A 3 -8.59 -1.27 -10.39
N GLN A 4 -7.98 -0.52 -9.48
CA GLN A 4 -7.16 0.65 -9.79
C GLN A 4 -5.72 0.36 -9.43
N SER A 5 -4.78 0.93 -10.19
CA SER A 5 -3.36 0.83 -9.87
C SER A 5 -3.06 1.82 -8.76
N VAL A 6 -2.38 1.36 -7.71
CA VAL A 6 -2.09 2.14 -6.52
C VAL A 6 -0.62 2.00 -6.18
N GLN A 7 -0.02 3.10 -5.75
CA GLN A 7 1.28 3.14 -5.14
C GLN A 7 1.13 3.55 -3.69
N VAL A 8 1.70 2.78 -2.78
CA VAL A 8 1.72 3.10 -1.34
C VAL A 8 3.16 3.33 -0.91
N ARG A 9 3.38 4.44 -0.22
CA ARG A 9 4.69 4.88 0.26
C ARG A 9 4.60 5.10 1.78
N PRO A 10 5.35 4.34 2.60
CA PRO A 10 5.44 4.59 4.03
C PRO A 10 6.16 5.91 4.31
N HIS A 11 5.76 6.63 5.35
CA HIS A 11 6.60 7.65 5.96
C HIS A 11 7.80 6.99 6.67
N GLU A 12 8.88 7.74 6.90
CA GLU A 12 10.11 7.20 7.54
C GLU A 12 9.89 6.56 8.92
N THR A 13 8.76 6.85 9.58
CA THR A 13 8.37 6.31 10.89
C THR A 13 7.40 5.12 10.83
N ALA A 14 6.94 4.74 9.64
CA ALA A 14 5.97 3.66 9.49
C ALA A 14 6.67 2.28 9.49
N ASP A 15 5.99 1.28 10.05
CA ASP A 15 6.46 -0.10 9.99
C ASP A 15 6.21 -0.67 8.58
N VAL A 16 7.29 -0.76 7.81
CA VAL A 16 7.29 -1.23 6.43
C VAL A 16 6.83 -2.68 6.32
N ASN A 17 7.24 -3.55 7.25
CA ASN A 17 6.92 -4.97 7.20
C ASN A 17 5.45 -5.19 7.52
N GLU A 18 4.90 -4.44 8.48
CA GLU A 18 3.47 -4.49 8.78
C GLU A 18 2.64 -3.99 7.60
N LEU A 19 3.07 -2.89 6.97
CA LEU A 19 2.42 -2.34 5.78
C LEU A 19 2.40 -3.32 4.62
N GLU A 20 3.54 -3.94 4.31
CA GLU A 20 3.66 -4.97 3.28
C GLU A 20 2.71 -6.14 3.57
N THR A 21 2.80 -6.74 4.76
CA THR A 21 1.97 -7.88 5.17
C THR A 21 0.47 -7.54 5.08
N PHE A 22 0.08 -6.33 5.48
CA PHE A 22 -1.31 -5.90 5.41
C PHE A 22 -1.78 -5.74 3.97
N ILE A 23 -0.99 -5.09 3.12
CA ILE A 23 -1.29 -4.94 1.70
C ILE A 23 -1.46 -6.32 1.08
N GLU A 24 -0.49 -7.22 1.27
CA GLU A 24 -0.53 -8.58 0.72
C GLU A 24 -1.76 -9.37 1.19
N SER A 25 -2.15 -9.22 2.46
CA SER A 25 -3.38 -9.84 2.99
C SER A 25 -4.66 -9.30 2.33
N LEU A 26 -4.68 -8.06 1.85
CA LEU A 26 -5.85 -7.49 1.17
C LEU A 26 -5.97 -7.94 -0.29
N ILE A 27 -4.84 -8.18 -0.95
CA ILE A 27 -4.78 -8.53 -2.37
C ILE A 27 -4.54 -10.03 -2.61
N ASN A 28 -4.28 -10.82 -1.56
CA ASN A 28 -3.93 -12.24 -1.62
C ASN A 28 -2.80 -12.55 -2.61
N GLN A 29 -1.81 -11.65 -2.71
CA GLN A 29 -0.64 -11.79 -3.56
C GLN A 29 0.52 -11.01 -2.94
N THR A 30 1.74 -11.40 -3.28
CA THR A 30 2.93 -10.64 -2.90
C THR A 30 2.98 -9.31 -3.63
N VAL A 31 3.37 -8.25 -2.93
CA VAL A 31 3.44 -6.90 -3.51
C VAL A 31 4.88 -6.58 -3.91
N PRO A 32 5.12 -6.15 -5.16
CA PRO A 32 6.46 -5.70 -5.54
C PRO A 32 6.79 -4.37 -4.83
N SER A 33 7.96 -4.33 -4.21
CA SER A 33 8.50 -3.15 -3.53
C SER A 33 9.88 -2.77 -4.07
N THR A 34 10.23 -1.49 -4.00
CA THR A 34 11.56 -1.01 -4.37
C THR A 34 12.57 -1.22 -3.23
N PHE A 35 13.77 -1.72 -3.53
CA PHE A 35 14.87 -1.80 -2.56
C PHE A 35 15.42 -0.39 -2.25
N SER A 36 14.78 0.34 -1.35
CA SER A 36 15.15 1.71 -0.94
C SER A 36 14.82 1.92 0.53
N LYS A 37 15.44 2.95 1.15
CA LYS A 37 15.18 3.31 2.56
C LYS A 37 13.68 3.60 2.82
N VAL A 38 12.99 4.11 1.80
CA VAL A 38 11.53 4.27 1.77
C VAL A 38 11.01 3.47 0.57
N PRO A 39 10.49 2.24 0.78
CA PRO A 39 10.03 1.40 -0.32
C PRO A 39 8.69 1.90 -0.89
N VAL A 40 8.52 1.77 -2.20
CA VAL A 40 7.23 2.05 -2.87
C VAL A 40 6.57 0.73 -3.24
N PHE A 41 5.37 0.50 -2.71
CA PHE A 41 4.56 -0.69 -2.98
C PHE A 41 3.62 -0.41 -4.15
N SER A 42 3.77 -1.13 -5.27
CA SER A 42 2.94 -0.92 -6.47
C SER A 42 2.04 -2.12 -6.74
N PHE A 43 0.72 -1.95 -6.72
CA PHE A 43 -0.22 -3.05 -6.90
C PHE A 43 -1.57 -2.58 -7.43
N LYS A 44 -2.40 -3.54 -7.83
CA LYS A 44 -3.79 -3.28 -8.23
C LYS A 44 -4.72 -3.70 -7.11
N THR A 45 -5.64 -2.84 -6.73
CA THR A 45 -6.60 -3.12 -5.66
C THR A 45 -7.91 -2.38 -5.87
N THR A 46 -8.90 -2.62 -5.01
CA THR A 46 -10.19 -1.93 -5.03
C THR A 46 -10.16 -0.63 -4.21
N GLU A 47 -11.12 0.27 -4.43
CA GLU A 47 -11.26 1.48 -3.60
C GLU A 47 -11.50 1.14 -2.12
N GLU A 48 -12.22 0.04 -1.84
CA GLU A 48 -12.46 -0.44 -0.48
C GLU A 48 -11.15 -0.80 0.24
N ASN A 49 -10.27 -1.56 -0.43
CA ASN A 49 -8.96 -1.90 0.13
C ASN A 49 -8.07 -0.66 0.34
N VAL A 50 -8.17 0.35 -0.53
CA VAL A 50 -7.48 1.64 -0.32
C VAL A 50 -7.97 2.33 0.95
N LYS A 51 -9.29 2.32 1.19
CA LYS A 51 -9.85 2.87 2.44
C LYS A 51 -9.32 2.13 3.66
N LEU A 52 -9.28 0.79 3.62
CA LEU A 52 -8.72 -0.02 4.72
C LEU A 52 -7.25 0.30 5.01
N ILE A 53 -6.42 0.49 3.99
CA ILE A 53 -5.01 0.89 4.16
C ILE A 53 -4.94 2.28 4.82
N LYS A 54 -5.74 3.23 4.35
CA LYS A 54 -5.79 4.59 4.91
C LYS A 54 -6.35 4.61 6.34
N GLU A 55 -7.33 3.79 6.66
CA GLU A 55 -7.90 3.69 8.02
C GLU A 55 -6.90 3.09 9.00
N LYS A 56 -6.13 2.08 8.58
CA LYS A 56 -5.15 1.43 9.44
C LYS A 56 -3.89 2.27 9.67
N PHE A 57 -3.34 2.86 8.61
CA PHE A 57 -2.05 3.55 8.67
C PHE A 57 -2.18 5.08 8.68
N GLY A 58 -3.34 5.64 8.35
CA GLY A 58 -3.59 7.08 8.43
C GLY A 58 -2.54 7.89 7.68
N ASP A 59 -1.98 8.90 8.37
CA ASP A 59 -0.93 9.78 7.87
C ASP A 59 0.47 9.14 7.84
N HIS A 60 0.61 7.87 8.25
CA HIS A 60 1.88 7.14 8.16
C HIS A 60 2.15 6.60 6.75
N VAL A 61 1.20 6.71 5.82
CA VAL A 61 1.35 6.29 4.43
C VAL A 61 0.83 7.34 3.47
N ILE A 62 1.50 7.46 2.33
CA ILE A 62 1.03 8.22 1.18
C ILE A 62 0.52 7.23 0.16
N ILE A 63 -0.70 7.45 -0.34
CA ILE A 63 -1.35 6.59 -1.32
C ILE A 63 -1.58 7.40 -2.59
N ASP A 64 -0.99 6.97 -3.70
CA ASP A 64 -1.17 7.54 -5.02
C ASP A 64 -1.96 6.56 -5.89
N ILE A 65 -3.06 7.03 -6.49
CA ILE A 65 -3.83 6.25 -7.45
C ILE A 65 -3.28 6.57 -8.84
N VAL A 66 -2.65 5.59 -9.48
CA VAL A 66 -2.05 5.71 -10.81
C VAL A 66 -3.11 5.32 -11.84
N GLY A 67 -3.59 6.33 -12.59
CA GLY A 67 -4.58 6.19 -13.66
C GLY A 67 -4.02 5.51 -14.91
#